data_AF-A0A4U3CKD8-F1
#
_entry.id   AF-A0A4U3CKD8-F1
#
_cell.length_a   1.000
_cell.length_b   1.000
_cell.length_c   1.000
_cell.angle_alpha   90.00
_cell.angle_beta   90.00
_cell.angle_gamma   90.00
#
_symmetry.space_group_name_H-M   'P 1'
#
loop_
_entity.id
_entity.type
_entity.pdbx_description
1 polymer ?
#
loop_
_entity_poly.entity_id
_entity_poly.type
_entity_poly.pdbx_seq_one_letter_code
_entity_poly.pdbx_strand_id
1 'polypeptide(L)'
;MDADDAWLRHKTTRRAPYEERARRWPDADDVVLVSTRGEVTETTIGNLAVRLDGDWWTPPVSSGCLPGVERGRLVEEGRLSERVLTPADLTAADGLAVVNSLRGWRGARLV
;
A
#
# COMPACT_ATOMS: atom_id res chain seq x y z
N MET A 1 -1.89 -5.52 -10.06
CA MET A 1 -3.21 -5.86 -9.52
C MET A 1 -4.26 -5.31 -10.46
N ASP A 2 -5.34 -6.00 -10.73
CA ASP A 2 -6.44 -5.37 -11.48
C ASP A 2 -7.25 -4.52 -10.49
N ALA A 3 -7.24 -3.19 -10.67
CA ALA A 3 -7.84 -2.27 -9.70
C ALA A 3 -9.37 -2.43 -9.60
N ASP A 4 -10.00 -3.02 -10.62
CA ASP A 4 -11.44 -3.24 -10.67
C ASP A 4 -11.85 -4.63 -10.11
N ASP A 5 -10.89 -5.46 -9.70
CA ASP A 5 -11.19 -6.74 -9.03
C ASP A 5 -11.84 -6.49 -7.66
N ALA A 6 -13.12 -6.82 -7.56
CA ALA A 6 -13.92 -6.67 -6.35
C ALA A 6 -13.31 -7.38 -5.12
N TRP A 7 -12.53 -8.44 -5.31
CA TRP A 7 -11.89 -9.17 -4.22
C TRP A 7 -10.83 -8.35 -3.48
N LEU A 8 -10.25 -7.33 -4.11
CA LEU A 8 -9.25 -6.45 -3.48
C LEU A 8 -9.83 -5.58 -2.37
N ARG A 9 -11.16 -5.43 -2.32
CA ARG A 9 -11.86 -4.66 -1.29
C ARG A 9 -12.16 -5.47 -0.04
N HIS A 10 -11.86 -6.77 -0.04
CA HIS A 10 -12.18 -7.68 1.05
C HIS A 10 -10.96 -8.48 1.50
N LYS A 11 -10.71 -8.50 2.81
CA LYS A 11 -9.65 -9.33 3.38
C LYS A 11 -10.11 -10.79 3.38
N THR A 12 -9.61 -11.57 2.44
CA THR A 12 -9.98 -12.99 2.29
C THR A 12 -8.75 -13.89 2.32
N THR A 13 -8.99 -15.20 2.31
CA THR A 13 -7.95 -16.23 2.15
C THR A 13 -7.48 -16.38 0.70
N ARG A 14 -8.08 -15.69 -0.28
CA ARG A 14 -7.65 -15.70 -1.69
C ARG A 14 -6.38 -14.86 -1.87
N ARG A 15 -5.26 -15.36 -1.34
CA ARG A 15 -3.99 -14.63 -1.25
C ARG A 15 -2.94 -15.06 -2.27
N ALA A 16 -3.23 -16.05 -3.12
CA ALA A 16 -2.30 -16.54 -4.13
C ALA A 16 -1.64 -15.43 -4.98
N PRO A 17 -2.36 -14.39 -5.46
CA PRO A 17 -1.72 -13.31 -6.22
C PRO A 17 -0.69 -12.51 -5.41
N TYR A 18 -0.92 -12.33 -4.11
CA TYR A 18 -0.03 -11.60 -3.21
C TYR A 18 1.23 -12.44 -2.93
N GLU A 19 1.03 -13.71 -2.58
CA GLU A 19 2.12 -14.64 -2.25
C GLU A 19 3.04 -14.91 -3.45
N GLU A 20 2.48 -15.04 -4.65
CA GLU A 20 3.27 -15.23 -5.87
C GLU A 20 4.21 -14.05 -6.12
N ARG A 21 3.77 -12.82 -5.83
CA ARG A 21 4.56 -11.61 -6.01
C ARG A 21 5.64 -11.48 -4.94
N ALA A 22 5.33 -11.79 -3.68
CA ALA A 22 6.32 -11.85 -2.61
C ALA A 22 7.43 -12.87 -2.91
N ARG A 23 7.07 -14.06 -3.42
CA ARG A 23 8.04 -15.12 -3.77
C ARG A 23 9.07 -14.72 -4.82
N ARG A 24 8.81 -13.68 -5.62
CA ARG A 24 9.77 -13.15 -6.62
C ARG A 24 10.90 -12.33 -5.98
N TRP A 25 10.72 -11.93 -4.72
CA TRP A 25 11.65 -11.06 -3.98
C TRP A 25 11.88 -11.62 -2.57
N PRO A 26 12.52 -12.79 -2.44
CA PRO A 26 12.64 -13.50 -1.16
C PRO A 26 13.48 -12.75 -0.12
N ASP A 27 14.33 -11.82 -0.55
CA ASP A 27 15.20 -11.03 0.33
C ASP A 27 14.53 -9.75 0.87
N ALA A 28 13.33 -9.42 0.38
CA ALA A 28 12.56 -8.28 0.85
C ALA A 28 11.58 -8.70 1.97
N ASP A 29 11.42 -7.85 2.99
CA ASP A 29 10.45 -8.09 4.07
C ASP A 29 8.99 -8.14 3.56
N ASP A 30 8.70 -7.37 2.51
CA ASP A 30 7.43 -7.32 1.80
C ASP A 30 7.64 -6.66 0.42
N VAL A 31 6.66 -6.77 -0.47
CA VAL A 31 6.73 -6.19 -1.81
C VAL A 31 5.60 -5.19 -2.05
N VAL A 32 5.92 -4.08 -2.71
CA VAL A 32 4.92 -3.13 -3.19
C VAL A 32 4.22 -3.67 -4.42
N LEU A 33 2.90 -3.52 -4.47
CA LEU A 33 2.06 -3.94 -5.56
C LEU A 33 1.66 -2.72 -6.40
N VAL A 34 1.67 -2.92 -7.72
CA VAL A 34 1.29 -1.91 -8.71
C VAL A 34 0.10 -2.45 -9.50
N SER A 35 -0.89 -1.59 -9.74
CA SER A 35 -2.07 -1.92 -10.52
C SER A 35 -1.76 -2.01 -12.02
N THR A 36 -2.69 -2.53 -12.80
CA THR A 36 -2.63 -2.52 -14.28
C THR A 36 -2.63 -1.10 -14.85
N ARG A 37 -3.06 -0.10 -14.07
CA ARG A 37 -3.02 1.33 -14.42
C ARG A 37 -1.67 1.99 -14.11
N GLY A 38 -0.70 1.24 -13.58
CA GLY A 38 0.61 1.78 -13.17
C GLY A 38 0.59 2.52 -11.84
N GLU A 39 -0.49 2.39 -11.07
CA GLU A 39 -0.65 3.04 -9.76
C GLU A 39 -0.18 2.11 -8.64
N VAL A 40 0.49 2.65 -7.64
CA VAL A 40 0.82 1.95 -6.40
C VAL A 40 -0.47 1.63 -5.65
N THR A 41 -0.57 0.42 -5.10
CA THR A 41 -1.75 -0.02 -4.35
C THR A 41 -1.42 -0.18 -2.86
N GLU A 42 -0.70 -1.23 -2.51
CA GLU A 42 -0.41 -1.65 -1.14
C GLU A 42 0.75 -2.64 -1.15
N THR A 43 1.16 -3.14 0.01
CA THR A 43 2.05 -4.30 0.10
C THR A 43 1.25 -5.60 0.25
N THR A 44 1.90 -6.75 0.47
CA THR A 44 1.15 -8.00 0.59
C THR A 44 0.35 -8.14 1.87
N ILE A 45 0.73 -7.41 2.92
CA ILE A 45 0.12 -7.49 4.26
C ILE A 45 -0.15 -6.12 4.92
N GLY A 46 0.03 -5.01 4.21
CA GLY A 46 -0.23 -3.66 4.75
C GLY A 46 -0.52 -2.62 3.68
N ASN A 47 -1.16 -1.52 4.09
CA ASN A 47 -1.33 -0.35 3.23
C ASN A 47 -0.07 0.52 3.27
N LEU A 48 0.15 1.31 2.22
CA LEU A 48 1.31 2.19 2.11
C LEU A 48 1.01 3.60 2.60
N ALA A 49 1.99 4.18 3.31
CA ALA A 49 2.06 5.59 3.61
C ALA A 49 3.36 6.15 2.99
N VAL A 50 3.22 7.22 2.22
CA VAL A 50 4.29 7.81 1.40
C VAL A 50 4.38 9.28 1.72
N ARG A 51 5.55 9.74 2.18
CA ARG A 51 5.76 11.14 2.52
C ARG A 51 6.30 11.90 1.31
N LEU A 52 5.54 12.88 0.83
CA LEU A 52 5.90 13.76 -0.28
C LEU A 52 5.64 15.20 0.15
N ASP A 53 6.62 16.08 -0.05
CA ASP A 53 6.52 17.50 0.25
C ASP A 53 6.13 17.79 1.71
N GLY A 54 6.54 16.91 2.64
CA GLY A 54 6.23 17.00 4.07
C GLY A 54 4.92 16.34 4.51
N ASP A 55 4.04 15.98 3.58
CA ASP A 55 2.73 15.39 3.86
C ASP A 55 2.70 13.88 3.63
N TRP A 56 1.86 13.16 4.38
CA TRP A 56 1.70 11.71 4.24
C TRP A 56 0.49 11.34 3.40
N TRP A 57 0.76 10.55 2.36
CA TRP A 57 -0.21 10.10 1.36
C TRP A 57 -0.39 8.59 1.41
N THR A 58 -1.60 8.11 1.13
CA THR A 58 -1.89 6.70 0.86
C THR A 58 -2.62 6.56 -0.47
N PRO A 59 -2.44 5.46 -1.22
CA PRO A 59 -3.26 5.20 -2.39
C PRO A 59 -4.76 5.15 -2.02
N PRO A 60 -5.66 5.71 -2.84
CA PRO A 60 -7.10 5.57 -2.64
C PRO A 60 -7.53 4.12 -2.89
N VAL A 61 -8.66 3.71 -2.30
CA VAL A 61 -9.22 2.35 -2.53
C VAL A 61 -9.49 2.09 -4.02
N SER A 62 -9.81 3.14 -4.79
CA SER A 62 -9.98 3.06 -6.24
C SER A 62 -8.72 2.62 -6.99
N SER A 63 -7.51 2.73 -6.41
CA SER A 63 -6.25 2.20 -6.96
C SER A 63 -6.12 0.68 -6.81
N GLY A 64 -7.05 0.02 -6.12
CA GLY A 64 -7.05 -1.43 -5.94
C GLY A 64 -6.30 -1.89 -4.70
N CYS A 65 -6.27 -1.07 -3.64
CA CYS A 65 -5.79 -1.47 -2.32
C CYS A 65 -6.94 -1.84 -1.38
N LEU A 66 -6.67 -2.70 -0.41
CA LEU A 66 -7.63 -3.05 0.63
C LEU A 66 -8.00 -1.79 1.46
N PRO A 67 -9.29 -1.56 1.78
CA PRO A 67 -9.70 -0.55 2.76
C PRO A 67 -9.31 -1.01 4.18
N GLY A 68 -8.01 -1.02 4.49
CA GLY A 68 -7.50 -1.48 5.77
C GLY A 68 -8.00 -0.60 6.92
N VAL A 69 -8.33 -1.23 8.05
CA VAL A 69 -8.92 -0.55 9.22
C VAL A 69 -7.98 0.54 9.77
N GLU A 70 -6.69 0.23 9.94
CA GLU A 70 -5.72 1.23 10.43
C GLU A 70 -5.49 2.37 9.44
N ARG A 71 -5.47 2.07 8.14
CA ARG A 71 -5.44 3.10 7.09
C ARG A 71 -6.65 4.02 7.19
N GLY A 72 -7.86 3.46 7.30
CA GLY A 72 -9.09 4.22 7.44
C GLY A 72 -9.06 5.16 8.65
N ARG A 73 -8.68 4.63 9.82
CA ARG A 73 -8.52 5.43 11.05
C ARG A 73 -7.54 6.59 10.86
N LEU A 74 -6.39 6.35 10.24
CA LEU A 74 -5.37 7.39 10.00
C LEU A 74 -5.84 8.45 8.99
N VAL A 75 -6.66 8.07 8.01
CA VAL A 75 -7.29 9.02 7.08
C VAL A 75 -8.32 9.88 7.79
N GLU A 76 -9.18 9.28 8.62
CA GLU A 76 -10.17 10.01 9.44
C GLU A 76 -9.51 10.98 10.42
N GLU A 77 -8.35 10.62 10.98
CA GLU A 77 -7.54 11.48 11.86
C GLU A 77 -6.77 12.59 11.12
N GLY A 78 -6.80 12.64 9.79
CA GLY A 78 -6.04 13.58 8.99
C GLY A 78 -4.53 13.33 9.00
N ARG A 79 -4.08 12.15 9.45
CA ARG A 79 -2.68 11.73 9.45
C ARG A 79 -2.24 11.15 8.10
N LEU A 80 -3.21 10.70 7.29
CA LEU A 80 -3.02 10.31 5.91
C LEU A 80 -4.06 11.00 5.04
N SER A 81 -3.65 11.43 3.86
CA SER A 81 -4.55 11.90 2.81
C SER A 81 -4.50 10.96 1.61
N GLU A 82 -5.62 10.78 0.92
CA GLU A 82 -5.66 9.93 -0.26
C GLU A 82 -5.08 10.65 -1.48
N ARG A 83 -4.18 9.97 -2.22
CA ARG A 83 -3.61 10.46 -3.48
C ARG A 83 -3.25 9.26 -4.35
N VAL A 84 -3.52 9.36 -5.65
CA VAL A 84 -3.01 8.36 -6.61
C VAL A 84 -1.49 8.48 -6.65
N LEU A 85 -0.79 7.39 -6.35
CA LEU A 85 0.66 7.32 -6.25
C LEU A 85 1.20 6.39 -7.34
N THR A 86 2.40 6.66 -7.81
CA THR A 86 3.12 5.90 -8.83
C THR A 86 4.43 5.35 -8.25
N PRO A 87 5.07 4.37 -8.90
CA PRO A 87 6.39 3.90 -8.48
C PRO A 87 7.43 5.02 -8.43
N ALA A 88 7.32 6.03 -9.31
CA ALA A 88 8.22 7.19 -9.30
C ALA A 88 8.07 8.02 -8.02
N ASP A 89 6.84 8.17 -7.51
CA ASP A 89 6.59 8.85 -6.24
C ASP A 89 7.26 8.13 -5.07
N LEU A 90 7.32 6.79 -5.07
CA LEU A 90 8.00 6.05 -4.01
C LEU A 90 9.51 6.28 -4.01
N THR A 91 10.11 6.42 -5.19
CA THR A 91 11.53 6.74 -5.34
C THR A 91 11.84 8.17 -4.91
N ALA A 92 10.91 9.09 -5.15
CA ALA A 92 11.04 10.51 -4.77
C ALA A 92 10.66 10.79 -3.30
N ALA A 93 10.07 9.83 -2.60
CA ALA A 93 9.54 10.03 -1.26
C ALA A 93 10.64 10.25 -0.20
N ASP A 94 10.43 11.24 0.67
CA ASP A 94 11.29 11.52 1.82
C ASP A 94 11.06 10.57 3.00
N GLY A 95 10.08 9.68 2.88
CA GLY A 95 9.73 8.72 3.91
C GLY A 95 8.70 7.73 3.41
N LEU A 96 8.90 6.46 3.76
CA LEU A 96 7.96 5.39 3.50
C LEU A 96 7.57 4.71 4.81
N ALA A 97 6.33 4.26 4.85
CA ALA A 97 5.84 3.41 5.93
C ALA A 97 4.80 2.42 5.41
N VAL A 98 4.66 1.31 6.13
CA VAL A 98 3.58 0.35 5.96
C VAL A 98 2.71 0.38 7.20
N VAL A 99 1.39 0.29 7.01
CA VAL A 99 0.41 0.34 8.08
C VAL A 99 -0.55 -0.86 8.02
N ASN A 100 -0.80 -1.48 9.16
CA ASN A 100 -1.92 -2.41 9.34
C ASN A 100 -2.35 -2.46 10.82
N SER A 101 -3.56 -2.95 11.08
CA SER A 101 -4.13 -2.92 12.44
C SER A 101 -3.44 -3.83 13.45
N LEU A 102 -2.67 -4.83 12.99
CA LEU A 102 -1.95 -5.73 13.90
C LEU A 102 -0.61 -5.13 14.35
N ARG A 103 0.07 -4.40 13.47
CA ARG A 103 1.45 -3.94 13.66
C ARG A 103 1.59 -2.41 13.72
N GLY A 104 0.50 -1.68 13.51
CA GLY A 104 0.48 -0.23 13.49
C GLY A 104 1.34 0.36 12.38
N TRP A 105 1.89 1.54 12.63
CA TRP A 105 2.78 2.27 11.74
C TRP A 105 4.21 1.76 11.82
N ARG A 106 4.77 1.34 10.69
CA ARG A 106 6.17 0.88 10.59
C ARG A 106 6.89 1.62 9.49
N GLY A 107 8.02 2.24 9.82
CA GLY A 107 8.91 2.82 8.83
C GLY A 107 9.40 1.75 7.84
N ALA A 108 9.53 2.15 6.58
CA ALA A 108 9.96 1.29 5.48
C ALA A 108 11.02 2.02 4.65
N ARG A 109 11.80 1.25 3.89
CA ARG A 109 12.78 1.73 2.93
C ARG A 109 12.64 0.92 1.66
N LEU A 110 12.62 1.60 0.52
CA LEU A 110 12.65 0.94 -0.78
C LEU A 110 14.08 0.43 -1.06
N VAL A 111 14.19 -0.80 -1.56
CA VAL A 111 15.47 -1.48 -1.86
C VAL A 111 15.53 -1.90 -3.33
#